data_AF-A0A970RZH4-F1
#
_entry.id   AF-A0A970RZH4-F1
#
_cell.length_a   1.000
_cell.length_b   1.000
_cell.length_c   1.000
_cell.angle_alpha   90.00
_cell.angle_beta   90.00
_cell.angle_gamma   90.00
#
_symmetry.space_group_name_H-M   'P 1'
#
loop_
_entity.id
_entity.type
_entity.pdbx_description
1 polymer ?
#
loop_
_entity_poly.entity_id
_entity_poly.type
_entity_poly.pdbx_seq_one_letter_code
_entity_poly.pdbx_strand_id
1 'polypeptide(L)'
;MKQNILVRIGQYFFYLLMAVCVVLIVLFYLSNQNTNPDDSIAKQMVDFGPMMDIMIYWVYILLGIAILAAVGIPLVGMITNPKRGLKTLISVVILGVILFAAYQLGSGEELELAGYSGPDNIYSRLKLTDMVIFSVYALLGVSILSLLYSSVSKLLK
;
A
#
# COMPACT_ATOMS: atom_id res chain seq x y z
N MET A 1 -27.98 9.80 -13.71
CA MET A 1 -27.87 10.59 -12.46
C MET A 1 -26.63 11.47 -12.51
N LYS A 2 -26.75 12.80 -12.36
CA LYS A 2 -25.57 13.70 -12.29
C LYS A 2 -24.82 13.45 -10.97
N GLN A 3 -23.57 13.00 -11.05
CA GLN A 3 -22.71 12.86 -9.86
C GLN A 3 -22.47 14.22 -9.19
N ASN A 4 -22.53 14.23 -7.85
CA ASN A 4 -22.22 15.37 -6.99
C ASN A 4 -20.78 15.88 -7.26
N ILE A 5 -20.57 17.19 -7.21
CA ILE A 5 -19.27 17.86 -7.43
C ILE A 5 -18.16 17.26 -6.55
N LEU A 6 -18.48 16.91 -5.29
CA LEU A 6 -17.53 16.30 -4.35
C LEU A 6 -17.05 14.92 -4.82
N VAL A 7 -17.93 14.14 -5.44
CA VAL A 7 -17.59 12.82 -5.97
C VAL A 7 -16.65 12.96 -7.16
N ARG A 8 -16.88 13.95 -8.03
CA ARG A 8 -16.02 14.22 -9.19
C ARG A 8 -14.64 14.68 -8.79
N ILE A 9 -14.54 15.58 -7.79
CA ILE A 9 -13.25 16.04 -7.25
C ILE A 9 -12.45 14.83 -6.73
N GLY A 10 -13.08 13.96 -5.94
CA GLY A 10 -12.43 12.74 -5.45
C GLY A 10 -11.98 11.80 -6.57
N GLN A 11 -12.77 11.66 -7.63
CA GLN A 11 -12.40 10.85 -8.81
C GLN A 11 -11.23 11.45 -9.58
N TYR A 12 -11.22 12.75 -9.85
CA TYR A 12 -10.10 13.40 -10.54
C TYR A 12 -8.82 13.34 -9.72
N PHE A 13 -8.91 13.53 -8.41
CA PHE A 13 -7.79 13.34 -7.50
C PHE A 13 -7.24 11.92 -7.59
N PHE A 14 -8.10 10.90 -7.55
CA PHE A 14 -7.69 9.51 -7.71
C PHE A 14 -7.02 9.25 -9.08
N TYR A 15 -7.60 9.74 -10.18
CA TYR A 15 -7.01 9.60 -11.52
C TYR A 15 -5.66 10.29 -11.64
N LEU A 16 -5.48 11.44 -10.98
CA LEU A 16 -4.19 12.11 -10.92
C LEU A 16 -3.14 11.22 -10.23
N LEU A 17 -3.45 10.66 -9.05
CA LEU A 17 -2.53 9.77 -8.33
C LEU A 17 -2.17 8.53 -9.18
N MET A 18 -3.16 7.94 -9.84
CA MET A 18 -2.94 6.81 -10.75
C MET A 18 -2.07 7.18 -11.95
N ALA A 19 -2.29 8.34 -12.56
CA ALA A 19 -1.48 8.82 -13.66
C ALA A 19 -0.02 9.01 -13.24
N VAL A 20 0.23 9.56 -12.05
CA VAL A 20 1.60 9.68 -11.50
C VAL A 20 2.23 8.30 -11.32
N CYS A 21 1.51 7.31 -10.78
CA CYS A 21 2.03 5.94 -10.68
C CYS A 21 2.42 5.35 -12.04
N VAL A 22 1.56 5.51 -13.06
CA VAL A 22 1.86 5.02 -14.42
C VAL A 22 3.10 5.72 -14.99
N VAL A 23 3.20 7.04 -14.83
CA VAL A 23 4.37 7.81 -15.28
C VAL A 23 5.64 7.33 -14.59
N LEU A 24 5.63 7.12 -13.27
CA LEU A 24 6.77 6.60 -12.53
C LEU A 24 7.17 5.20 -13.00
N ILE A 25 6.21 4.31 -13.29
CA ILE A 25 6.51 2.99 -13.84
C ILE A 25 7.18 3.10 -15.21
N VAL A 26 6.65 3.95 -16.10
CA VAL A 26 7.25 4.17 -17.43
C VAL A 26 8.67 4.74 -17.30
N LEU A 27 8.87 5.74 -16.45
CA LEU A 27 10.18 6.33 -16.19
C LEU A 27 11.16 5.31 -15.60
N PHE A 28 10.68 4.35 -14.80
CA PHE A 28 11.51 3.29 -14.26
C PHE A 28 12.09 2.39 -15.34
N TYR A 29 11.27 1.95 -16.29
CA TYR A 29 11.79 1.15 -17.39
C TYR A 29 12.69 1.97 -18.33
N LEU A 30 12.33 3.23 -18.62
CA LEU A 30 13.15 4.08 -19.50
C LEU A 30 14.52 4.45 -18.89
N SER A 31 14.56 4.72 -17.58
CA SER A 31 15.81 5.09 -16.89
C SER A 31 16.77 3.91 -16.76
N ASN A 32 16.24 2.69 -16.68
CA ASN A 32 17.01 1.46 -16.48
C ASN A 32 17.12 0.58 -17.73
N GLN A 33 16.77 1.10 -18.91
CA GLN A 33 16.73 0.32 -20.16
C GLN A 33 18.12 -0.21 -20.60
N ASN A 34 19.21 0.36 -20.09
CA ASN A 34 20.58 -0.02 -20.43
C ASN A 34 21.22 -0.95 -19.38
N THR A 35 20.49 -1.33 -18.34
CA THR A 35 20.98 -2.28 -17.33
C THR A 35 21.13 -3.66 -17.96
N ASN A 36 22.33 -4.23 -17.92
CA ASN A 36 22.60 -5.55 -18.49
C ASN A 36 22.25 -6.64 -17.45
N PRO A 37 21.42 -7.64 -17.79
CA PRO A 37 21.13 -8.77 -16.89
C PRO A 37 22.37 -9.56 -16.43
N ASP A 38 23.45 -9.54 -17.23
CA ASP A 38 24.70 -10.24 -16.92
C ASP A 38 25.61 -9.46 -15.95
N ASP A 39 25.26 -8.21 -15.63
CA ASP A 39 26.01 -7.41 -14.67
C ASP A 39 25.92 -8.00 -13.25
N SER A 40 26.92 -7.73 -12.41
CA SER A 40 26.87 -8.15 -11.00
C SER A 40 25.65 -7.55 -10.28
N ILE A 41 25.11 -8.26 -9.28
CA ILE A 41 23.97 -7.80 -8.48
C ILE A 41 24.24 -6.41 -7.89
N ALA A 42 25.47 -6.15 -7.42
CA ALA A 42 25.85 -4.85 -6.89
C ALA A 42 25.74 -3.73 -7.94
N LYS A 43 26.13 -3.97 -9.19
CA LYS A 43 25.97 -2.98 -10.27
C LYS A 43 24.50 -2.78 -10.63
N GLN A 44 23.72 -3.85 -10.72
CA GLN A 44 22.28 -3.74 -10.99
C GLN A 44 21.57 -2.92 -9.90
N MET A 45 21.92 -3.12 -8.62
CA MET A 45 21.38 -2.31 -7.52
C MET A 45 21.74 -0.83 -7.63
N VAL A 46 22.97 -0.51 -8.06
CA VAL A 46 23.38 0.88 -8.32
C VAL A 46 22.59 1.49 -9.48
N ASP A 47 22.35 0.73 -10.54
CA ASP A 47 21.59 1.19 -11.70
C ASP A 47 20.11 1.46 -11.33
N PHE A 48 19.45 0.52 -10.62
CA PHE A 48 18.05 0.68 -10.20
C PHE A 48 17.82 1.70 -9.08
N GLY A 49 18.83 1.91 -8.22
CA GLY A 49 18.73 2.68 -6.98
C GLY A 49 18.07 4.05 -7.13
N PRO A 50 18.57 4.94 -8.00
CA PRO A 50 18.04 6.31 -8.11
C PRO A 50 16.53 6.37 -8.40
N MET A 51 16.02 5.49 -9.27
CA MET A 51 14.59 5.47 -9.55
C MET A 51 13.79 4.77 -8.45
N MET A 52 14.34 3.70 -7.86
CA MET A 52 13.72 3.05 -6.70
C MET A 52 13.51 4.05 -5.55
N ASP A 53 14.50 4.91 -5.27
CA ASP A 53 14.38 5.94 -4.24
C ASP A 53 13.20 6.88 -4.52
N ILE A 54 13.05 7.36 -5.76
CA ILE A 54 11.94 8.23 -6.17
C ILE A 54 10.59 7.53 -5.95
N MET A 55 10.50 6.26 -6.33
CA MET A 55 9.28 5.46 -6.16
C MET A 55 8.96 5.24 -4.68
N ILE A 56 9.97 4.99 -3.84
CA ILE A 56 9.80 4.84 -2.39
C ILE A 56 9.33 6.15 -1.76
N TYR A 57 9.88 7.30 -2.15
CA TYR A 57 9.38 8.61 -1.69
C TYR A 57 7.92 8.83 -2.10
N TRP A 58 7.54 8.44 -3.31
CA TRP A 58 6.14 8.52 -3.76
C TRP A 58 5.22 7.62 -2.92
N VAL A 59 5.66 6.39 -2.61
CA VAL A 59 4.94 5.50 -1.69
C VAL A 59 4.77 6.14 -0.30
N TYR A 60 5.79 6.81 0.24
CA TYR A 60 5.65 7.52 1.51
C TYR A 60 4.62 8.66 1.46
N ILE A 61 4.56 9.41 0.36
CA ILE A 61 3.54 10.44 0.16
C ILE A 61 2.14 9.81 0.13
N LEU A 62 1.95 8.74 -0.65
CA LEU A 62 0.67 8.03 -0.73
C LEU A 62 0.25 7.45 0.61
N LEU A 63 1.19 6.87 1.36
CA LEU A 63 0.97 6.35 2.69
C LEU A 63 0.53 7.46 3.66
N GLY A 64 1.19 8.62 3.62
CA GLY A 64 0.80 9.79 4.41
C GLY A 64 -0.64 10.23 4.12
N ILE A 65 -1.01 10.34 2.84
CA ILE A 65 -2.38 10.67 2.42
C ILE A 65 -3.37 9.60 2.91
N ALA A 66 -3.02 8.32 2.79
CA ALA A 66 -3.86 7.22 3.22
C ALA A 66 -4.11 7.24 4.74
N ILE A 67 -3.07 7.49 5.55
CA ILE A 67 -3.20 7.62 7.01
C ILE A 67 -4.08 8.82 7.38
N LEU A 68 -3.85 9.98 6.75
CA LEU A 68 -4.67 11.18 6.98
C LEU A 68 -6.14 10.94 6.64
N ALA A 69 -6.42 10.23 5.55
CA ALA A 69 -7.79 9.87 5.18
C ALA A 69 -8.39 8.83 6.15
N ALA A 70 -7.63 7.79 6.50
CA ALA A 70 -8.07 6.70 7.37
C ALA A 70 -8.45 7.19 8.78
N VAL A 71 -7.79 8.23 9.29
CA VAL A 71 -8.10 8.85 10.59
C VAL A 71 -9.08 10.02 10.44
N GLY A 72 -8.85 10.90 9.46
CA GLY A 72 -9.64 12.12 9.27
C GLY A 72 -11.09 11.85 8.89
N ILE A 73 -11.36 10.87 8.03
CA ILE A 73 -12.73 10.54 7.59
C ILE A 73 -13.60 10.08 8.77
N PRO A 74 -13.19 9.11 9.62
CA PRO A 74 -13.95 8.76 10.81
C PRO A 74 -14.19 9.93 11.76
N LEU A 75 -13.19 10.76 12.03
CA LEU A 75 -13.31 11.90 12.96
C LEU A 75 -14.33 12.93 12.49
N VAL A 76 -14.26 13.35 11.22
CA VAL A 76 -15.27 14.25 10.61
C VAL A 76 -16.65 13.57 10.58
N GLY A 77 -16.66 12.26 10.32
CA GLY A 77 -17.86 11.44 10.37
C GLY A 77 -18.53 11.43 11.75
N MET A 78 -17.76 11.44 12.84
CA MET A 78 -18.31 11.48 14.20
C MET A 78 -19.03 12.80 14.51
N ILE A 79 -18.55 13.93 13.97
CA ILE A 79 -19.17 15.25 14.16
C ILE A 79 -20.46 15.38 13.35
N THR A 80 -20.45 14.89 12.11
CA THR A 80 -21.56 15.09 11.16
C THR A 80 -22.63 14.00 11.27
N ASN A 81 -22.23 12.75 11.51
CA ASN A 81 -23.13 11.61 11.65
C ASN A 81 -22.49 10.53 12.55
N PRO A 82 -22.68 10.62 13.88
CA PRO A 82 -22.03 9.74 14.85
C PRO A 82 -22.20 8.25 14.55
N LYS A 83 -23.39 7.83 14.09
CA LYS A 83 -23.67 6.43 13.74
C LYS A 83 -22.81 5.94 12.57
N ARG A 84 -22.62 6.79 11.55
CA ARG A 84 -21.77 6.48 10.39
C ARG A 84 -20.30 6.52 10.77
N GLY A 85 -19.87 7.55 11.51
CA GLY A 85 -18.50 7.69 12.00
C GLY A 85 -18.04 6.50 12.84
N LEU A 86 -18.92 6.01 13.73
CA LEU A 86 -18.62 4.83 14.56
C LEU A 86 -18.44 3.56 13.71
N LYS A 87 -19.27 3.35 12.68
CA LYS A 87 -19.10 2.21 11.75
C LYS A 87 -17.75 2.26 11.02
N THR A 88 -17.32 3.43 10.58
CA THR A 88 -16.01 3.60 9.92
C THR A 88 -14.85 3.43 10.90
N LEU A 89 -15.03 3.80 12.17
CA LEU A 89 -14.01 3.57 13.20
C LEU A 89 -13.79 2.08 13.46
N ILE A 90 -14.86 1.28 13.44
CA ILE A 90 -14.78 -0.18 13.58
C ILE A 90 -13.87 -0.77 12.48
N SER A 91 -13.96 -0.30 11.23
CA SER A 91 -13.05 -0.77 10.17
C SER A 91 -11.58 -0.44 10.44
N VAL A 92 -11.28 0.70 11.05
CA VAL A 92 -9.91 1.07 11.46
C VAL A 92 -9.41 0.16 12.58
N VAL A 93 -10.28 -0.17 13.55
CA VAL A 93 -9.94 -1.11 14.62
C VAL A 93 -9.65 -2.51 14.06
N ILE A 94 -10.47 -3.00 13.12
CA ILE A 94 -10.24 -4.29 12.46
C ILE A 94 -8.89 -4.28 11.73
N LEU A 95 -8.55 -3.20 11.02
CA LEU A 95 -7.25 -3.06 10.38
C LEU A 95 -6.10 -3.11 11.42
N GLY A 96 -6.26 -2.45 12.57
CA GLY A 96 -5.29 -2.52 13.67
C GLY A 96 -5.09 -3.95 14.19
N VAL A 97 -6.15 -4.74 14.30
CA VAL A 97 -6.06 -6.17 14.69
C VAL A 97 -5.30 -6.99 13.63
N ILE A 98 -5.56 -6.75 12.34
CA ILE A 98 -4.85 -7.42 11.24
C ILE A 98 -3.36 -7.08 11.27
N LEU A 99 -3.02 -5.79 11.42
CA LEU A 99 -1.64 -5.34 11.53
C LEU A 99 -0.93 -5.96 12.74
N PHE A 100 -1.60 -6.01 13.90
CA PHE A 100 -1.03 -6.64 15.08
C PHE A 100 -0.75 -8.14 14.85
N ALA A 101 -1.72 -8.88 14.30
CA ALA A 101 -1.53 -10.29 13.98
C ALA A 101 -0.39 -10.50 12.97
N ALA A 102 -0.33 -9.68 11.92
CA ALA A 102 0.72 -9.73 10.91
C ALA A 102 2.11 -9.45 11.50
N TYR A 103 2.23 -8.48 12.41
CA TYR A 103 3.49 -8.19 13.11
C TYR A 103 3.96 -9.37 13.96
N GLN A 104 3.04 -10.07 14.62
CA GLN A 104 3.37 -11.26 15.40
C GLN A 104 3.90 -12.40 14.52
N LEU A 105 3.32 -12.57 13.33
CA LEU A 105 3.71 -13.60 12.36
C LEU A 105 5.03 -13.30 11.63
N GLY A 106 5.40 -12.02 11.48
CA GLY A 106 6.62 -11.62 10.77
C GLY A 106 7.90 -12.16 11.40
N SER A 107 8.93 -12.42 10.59
CA SER A 107 10.26 -12.74 11.06
C SER A 107 11.08 -11.46 11.29
N GLY A 108 11.97 -11.51 12.28
CA GLY A 108 12.98 -10.47 12.49
C GLY A 108 14.40 -10.99 12.24
N GLU A 109 14.52 -12.17 11.65
CA GLU A 109 15.80 -12.76 11.26
C GLU A 109 16.42 -11.99 10.11
N GLU A 110 17.71 -11.68 10.22
CA GLU A 110 18.45 -10.95 9.19
C GLU A 110 18.44 -11.73 7.87
N LEU A 111 18.17 -11.03 6.78
CA LEU A 111 18.15 -11.64 5.45
C LEU A 111 19.54 -11.71 4.85
N GLU A 112 19.86 -12.80 4.16
CA GLU A 112 21.07 -12.88 3.33
C GLU A 112 20.85 -12.11 2.02
N LEU A 113 21.10 -10.79 2.05
CA LEU A 113 20.90 -9.90 0.91
C LEU A 113 22.19 -9.79 0.08
N ALA A 114 22.16 -10.35 -1.13
CA ALA A 114 23.30 -10.30 -2.04
C ALA A 114 23.67 -8.85 -2.41
N GLY A 115 24.93 -8.47 -2.20
CA GLY A 115 25.42 -7.12 -2.55
C GLY A 115 24.98 -6.01 -1.59
N TYR A 116 24.35 -6.35 -0.46
CA TYR A 116 23.87 -5.38 0.52
C TYR A 116 24.46 -5.65 1.91
N SER A 117 25.21 -4.68 2.43
CA SER A 117 25.80 -4.68 3.77
C SER A 117 25.41 -3.44 4.59
N GLY A 118 24.31 -2.79 4.19
CA GLY A 118 23.82 -1.58 4.82
C GLY A 118 23.14 -1.83 6.18
N PRO A 119 22.92 -0.77 6.98
CA PRO A 119 22.42 -0.86 8.35
C PRO A 119 20.90 -1.17 8.44
N ASP A 120 20.25 -1.43 7.31
CA ASP A 120 18.79 -1.52 7.24
C ASP A 120 18.21 -2.91 7.43
N ASN A 121 19.05 -3.94 7.33
CA ASN A 121 18.68 -5.33 7.54
C ASN A 121 18.70 -5.68 9.04
N ILE A 122 17.76 -5.09 9.79
CA ILE A 122 17.68 -5.23 11.25
C ILE A 122 16.28 -5.65 11.68
N TYR A 123 16.20 -6.36 12.82
CA TYR A 123 14.96 -6.93 13.38
C TYR A 123 13.73 -6.03 13.25
N SER A 124 13.84 -4.75 13.64
CA SER A 124 12.70 -3.83 13.63
C SER A 124 12.18 -3.54 12.23
N ARG A 125 13.07 -3.40 11.22
CA ARG A 125 12.66 -3.13 9.84
C ARG A 125 12.08 -4.36 9.17
N LEU A 126 12.64 -5.53 9.44
CA LEU A 126 12.14 -6.81 8.95
C LEU A 126 10.73 -7.09 9.46
N LYS A 127 10.52 -6.97 10.78
CA LYS A 127 9.20 -7.11 11.40
C LYS A 127 8.15 -6.16 10.81
N LEU A 128 8.51 -4.89 10.59
CA LEU A 128 7.59 -3.91 10.00
C LEU A 128 7.29 -4.22 8.53
N THR A 129 8.29 -4.64 7.76
CA THR A 129 8.11 -5.06 6.36
C THR A 129 7.17 -6.26 6.27
N ASP A 130 7.40 -7.30 7.07
CA ASP A 130 6.55 -8.49 7.10
C ASP A 130 5.13 -8.17 7.57
N MET A 131 4.98 -7.30 8.59
CA MET A 131 3.66 -6.84 9.04
C MET A 131 2.85 -6.26 7.86
N VAL A 132 3.47 -5.39 7.06
CA VAL A 132 2.81 -4.77 5.90
C VAL A 132 2.49 -5.83 4.83
N ILE A 133 3.44 -6.69 4.48
CA ILE A 133 3.27 -7.73 3.46
C ILE A 133 2.14 -8.70 3.84
N PHE A 134 2.17 -9.25 5.05
CA PHE A 134 1.15 -10.18 5.53
C PHE A 134 -0.22 -9.52 5.67
N SER A 135 -0.28 -8.25 6.06
CA SER A 135 -1.55 -7.50 6.09
C SER A 135 -2.14 -7.32 4.71
N VAL A 136 -1.31 -7.01 3.70
CA VAL A 136 -1.75 -6.91 2.30
C VAL A 136 -2.27 -8.26 1.79
N TYR A 137 -1.58 -9.37 2.08
CA TYR A 137 -2.04 -10.71 1.69
C TYR A 137 -3.36 -11.09 2.36
N ALA A 138 -3.52 -10.82 3.66
CA ALA A 138 -4.77 -11.06 4.37
C ALA A 138 -5.93 -10.26 3.78
N LEU A 139 -5.72 -8.95 3.54
CA LEU A 139 -6.73 -8.08 2.96
C LEU A 139 -7.08 -8.46 1.52
N LEU A 140 -6.10 -8.87 0.71
CA LEU A 140 -6.35 -9.41 -0.63
C LEU A 140 -7.21 -10.67 -0.57
N GLY A 141 -6.87 -11.62 0.31
CA GLY A 141 -7.65 -12.85 0.50
C GLY A 141 -9.09 -12.55 0.88
N VAL A 142 -9.31 -11.69 1.88
CA VAL A 142 -10.65 -11.25 2.31
C VAL A 142 -11.40 -10.56 1.16
N SER A 143 -10.71 -9.74 0.37
CA SER A 143 -11.31 -9.01 -0.76
C SER A 143 -11.78 -9.97 -1.85
N ILE A 144 -10.95 -10.95 -2.22
CA ILE A 144 -11.32 -11.97 -3.21
C ILE A 144 -12.51 -12.80 -2.72
N LEU A 145 -12.47 -13.28 -1.47
CA LEU A 145 -13.58 -14.03 -0.87
C LEU A 145 -14.88 -13.21 -0.85
N SER A 146 -14.79 -11.92 -0.52
CA SER A 146 -15.94 -11.01 -0.52
C SER A 146 -16.53 -10.82 -1.92
N LEU A 147 -15.68 -10.71 -2.95
CA LEU A 147 -16.13 -10.61 -4.35
C LEU A 147 -16.84 -11.88 -4.83
N LEU A 148 -16.30 -13.05 -4.49
CA LEU A 148 -16.91 -14.34 -4.81
C LEU A 148 -18.26 -14.50 -4.11
N TYR A 149 -18.31 -14.22 -2.80
CA TYR A 149 -19.56 -14.23 -2.03
C TYR A 149 -20.60 -13.27 -2.61
N SER A 150 -20.19 -12.05 -2.98
CA SER A 150 -21.08 -11.07 -3.60
C SER A 150 -21.61 -11.55 -4.95
N SER A 151 -20.83 -12.29 -5.73
CA SER A 151 -21.25 -12.81 -7.02
C SER A 151 -22.27 -13.94 -6.85
N VAL A 152 -21.99 -14.90 -5.96
CA VAL A 152 -22.88 -16.05 -5.69
C VAL A 152 -24.19 -15.60 -5.04
N SER A 153 -24.14 -14.73 -4.03
CA SER A 153 -25.34 -14.25 -3.32
C SER A 153 -26.32 -13.48 -4.20
N LYS A 154 -25.84 -12.89 -5.31
CA LYS A 154 -26.69 -12.24 -6.32
C LYS A 154 -27.37 -13.24 -7.25
N LEU A 155 -26.79 -14.43 -7.46
CA LEU A 155 -27.38 -15.49 -8.29
C LEU A 155 -28.43 -16.30 -7.52
N LEU A 156 -28.32 -16.33 -6.18
CA LEU A 156 -29.24 -17.03 -5.29
C LEU A 156 -30.43 -16.15 -4.82
N LYS A 157 -30.49 -14.89 -5.26
CA LYS A 157 -31.59 -13.95 -5.03
C LYS A 157 -32.29 -13.66 -6.34
#